data_AF-F6QT13-F1
#
_entry.id   AF-F6QT13-F1
#
_cell.length_a   1.000
_cell.length_b   1.000
_cell.length_c   1.000
_cell.angle_alpha   90.00
_cell.angle_beta   90.00
_cell.angle_gamma   90.00
#
_symmetry.space_group_name_H-M   'P 1'
#
loop_
_entity.id
_entity.type
_entity.pdbx_description
1 polymer ?
#
loop_
_entity_poly.entity_id
_entity_poly.type
_entity_poly.pdbx_seq_one_letter_code
_entity_poly.pdbx_strand_id
1 'polypeptide(L)'
;MGIMNSFVNDIFERIAGEASRLAHYNKRSTITSREIQTAVCLLLPGELAKHAVSEGTKAVTKYTSSKLASPTASRTSPPGCRPAT
;
A
#
# COMPACT_ATOMS: atom_id res chain seq x y z
N MET A 1 10.41 -13.58 -23.85
CA MET A 1 9.89 -12.64 -22.83
C MET A 1 9.84 -13.31 -21.45
N GLY A 2 10.99 -13.59 -20.83
CA GLY A 2 11.06 -14.18 -19.49
C GLY A 2 11.71 -13.25 -18.46
N ILE A 3 12.72 -12.50 -18.90
CA ILE A 3 13.55 -11.63 -18.05
C ILE A 3 12.73 -10.57 -17.32
N MET A 4 11.82 -9.87 -18.02
CA MET A 4 10.97 -8.86 -17.38
C MET A 4 9.99 -9.45 -16.37
N ASN A 5 9.44 -10.64 -16.66
CA ASN A 5 8.55 -11.32 -15.72
C ASN A 5 9.31 -11.74 -14.46
N SER A 6 10.51 -12.31 -14.61
CA SER A 6 11.39 -12.63 -13.49
C SER A 6 11.79 -11.40 -12.69
N PHE A 7 12.09 -10.28 -13.33
CA PHE A 7 12.40 -9.02 -12.65
C PHE A 7 11.23 -8.52 -11.79
N VAL A 8 10.01 -8.54 -12.32
CA VAL A 8 8.81 -8.15 -11.56
C VAL A 8 8.58 -9.08 -10.36
N ASN A 9 8.77 -10.39 -10.52
CA ASN A 9 8.63 -11.34 -9.43
C ASN A 9 9.70 -11.16 -8.34
N ASP A 10 10.97 -10.97 -8.69
CA ASP A 10 12.04 -10.73 -7.70
C ASP A 10 11.78 -9.45 -6.88
N ILE A 11 11.38 -8.36 -7.54
CA ILE A 11 11.04 -7.11 -6.84
C ILE A 11 9.79 -7.26 -5.98
N PHE A 12 8.76 -7.99 -6.46
CA PHE A 12 7.55 -8.26 -5.69
C PHE A 12 7.86 -9.02 -4.39
N GLU A 13 8.62 -10.11 -4.49
CA GLU A 13 9.00 -10.94 -3.33
C GLU A 13 9.81 -10.13 -2.32
N ARG A 14 10.74 -9.30 -2.80
CA ARG A 14 11.53 -8.41 -1.94
C ARG A 14 10.66 -7.39 -1.20
N ILE A 15 9.74 -6.70 -1.89
CA ILE A 15 8.85 -5.71 -1.27
C ILE A 15 7.91 -6.37 -0.27
N ALA A 16 7.32 -7.51 -0.63
CA ALA A 16 6.39 -8.24 0.23
C ALA A 16 7.09 -8.74 1.51
N GLY A 17 8.31 -9.29 1.38
CA GLY A 17 9.12 -9.74 2.50
C GLY A 17 9.45 -8.59 3.46
N GLU A 18 9.90 -7.45 2.94
CA GLU A 18 10.26 -6.30 3.77
C GLU A 18 9.02 -5.65 4.42
N ALA A 19 7.90 -5.55 3.69
CA ALA A 19 6.65 -5.05 4.24
C ALA A 19 6.07 -5.94 5.34
N SER A 20 6.19 -7.27 5.21
CA SER A 20 5.82 -8.22 6.26
C SER A 20 6.68 -8.02 7.51
N ARG A 21 7.99 -7.89 7.35
CA ARG A 21 8.92 -7.60 8.47
C ARG A 21 8.53 -6.29 9.17
N LEU A 22 8.24 -5.24 8.42
CA LEU A 22 7.78 -3.95 8.94
C LEU A 22 6.46 -4.06 9.72
N ALA A 23 5.49 -4.83 9.23
CA ALA A 23 4.23 -5.07 9.95
C ALA A 23 4.48 -5.79 11.28
N HIS A 24 5.35 -6.82 11.28
CA HIS A 24 5.74 -7.53 12.49
C HIS A 24 6.48 -6.64 13.50
N TYR A 25 7.39 -5.77 13.04
CA TYR A 25 8.05 -4.80 13.93
C TYR A 25 7.06 -3.83 14.60
N ASN A 26 6.03 -3.43 13.87
CA ASN A 26 4.96 -2.56 14.39
C ASN A 26 3.88 -3.34 15.17
N LYS A 27 4.06 -4.66 15.38
CA LYS A 27 3.08 -5.55 16.05
C LYS A 27 1.70 -5.52 15.40
N ARG A 28 1.65 -5.35 14.07
CA ARG A 28 0.43 -5.38 13.27
C ARG A 28 0.39 -6.66 12.45
N SER A 29 -0.78 -7.28 12.38
CA SER A 29 -1.03 -8.43 11.48
C SER A 29 -1.46 -8.00 10.08
N THR A 30 -1.77 -6.71 9.90
CA THR A 30 -2.24 -6.13 8.64
C THR A 30 -1.12 -5.32 8.00
N ILE A 31 -0.77 -5.66 6.76
CA ILE A 31 0.12 -4.86 5.93
C ILE A 31 -0.72 -3.75 5.28
N THR A 32 -0.39 -2.49 5.55
CA THR A 32 -1.05 -1.32 4.97
C THR A 32 -0.20 -0.70 3.86
N SER A 33 -0.75 0.29 3.16
CA SER A 33 0.01 1.08 2.17
C SER A 33 1.26 1.73 2.77
N ARG A 34 1.30 1.95 4.09
CA ARG A 34 2.45 2.52 4.80
C ARG A 34 3.65 1.57 4.84
N GLU A 35 3.43 0.29 5.15
CA GLU A 35 4.49 -0.72 5.16
C GLU A 35 5.04 -0.93 3.74
N ILE A 36 4.16 -0.95 2.73
CA ILE A 36 4.56 -1.04 1.32
C ILE A 36 5.40 0.17 0.90
N GLN A 37 4.94 1.39 1.20
CA GLN A 37 5.67 2.62 0.88
C GLN A 37 7.07 2.64 1.52
N THR A 38 7.16 2.21 2.78
CA THR A 38 8.42 2.14 3.52
C THR A 38 9.34 1.08 2.93
N ALA A 39 8.83 -0.11 2.63
CA ALA A 39 9.58 -1.19 1.97
C ALA A 39 10.15 -0.75 0.62
N VAL A 40 9.35 -0.06 -0.21
CA VAL A 40 9.79 0.49 -1.51
C VAL A 40 10.95 1.47 -1.33
N CYS A 41 10.90 2.33 -0.31
CA CYS A 41 11.96 3.29 -0.01
C CYS A 41 13.25 2.61 0.48
N LEU A 42 13.15 1.48 1.17
CA LEU A 42 14.30 0.69 1.61
C LEU A 42 14.95 -0.09 0.46
N LEU A 43 14.16 -0.56 -0.50
CA LEU A 43 14.60 -1.42 -1.59
C LEU A 43 15.07 -0.68 -2.84
N LEU A 44 14.48 0.47 -3.15
CA LEU A 44 14.81 1.24 -4.35
C LEU A 44 15.76 2.40 -4.04
N PRO A 45 16.76 2.67 -4.90
CA PRO A 45 17.68 3.77 -4.71
C PRO A 45 17.13 5.11 -5.20
N GLY A 46 17.41 6.19 -4.46
CA GLY A 46 17.35 7.58 -4.93
C GLY A 46 16.05 7.99 -5.63
N GLU A 47 16.15 8.43 -6.89
CA GLU A 47 15.01 8.92 -7.67
C GLU A 47 13.98 7.84 -8.02
N LEU A 48 14.38 6.56 -8.09
CA LEU A 48 13.44 5.47 -8.35
C LEU A 48 12.46 5.29 -7.19
N ALA A 49 12.95 5.40 -5.95
CA ALA A 49 12.08 5.36 -4.78
C ALA A 49 11.08 6.52 -4.78
N LYS A 50 11.53 7.75 -5.09
CA LYS A 50 10.66 8.94 -5.14
C LYS A 50 9.54 8.78 -6.17
N HIS A 51 9.88 8.34 -7.38
CA HIS A 51 8.89 8.11 -8.43
C HIS A 51 7.94 6.96 -8.06
N ALA A 52 8.45 5.84 -7.57
CA ALA A 52 7.62 4.70 -7.17
C ALA A 52 6.62 5.08 -6.06
N VAL A 53 7.05 5.87 -5.07
CA VAL A 53 6.18 6.36 -4.00
C VAL A 53 5.12 7.33 -4.54
N SER A 54 5.50 8.23 -5.46
CA SER A 54 4.57 9.17 -6.10
C SER A 54 3.49 8.43 -6.89
N GLU A 55 3.88 7.49 -7.75
CA GLU A 55 2.95 6.68 -8.55
C GLU A 55 2.07 5.79 -7.66
N GLY A 56 2.63 5.18 -6.62
CA GLY A 56 1.87 4.39 -5.65
C GLY A 56 0.80 5.23 -4.94
N THR A 57 1.15 6.44 -4.49
CA THR A 57 0.21 7.34 -3.81
C THR A 57 -0.92 7.79 -4.74
N LYS A 58 -0.60 8.15 -5.99
CA LYS A 58 -1.60 8.51 -7.02
C LYS A 58 -2.57 7.36 -7.26
N ALA A 59 -2.07 6.13 -7.38
CA ALA A 59 -2.91 4.95 -7.60
C ALA A 59 -3.86 4.69 -6.42
N VAL A 60 -3.39 4.81 -5.17
CA VAL A 60 -4.22 4.65 -3.97
C VAL A 60 -5.31 5.72 -3.90
N THR A 61 -4.98 6.98 -4.18
CA THR A 61 -5.95 8.08 -4.23
C THR A 61 -7.02 7.80 -5.29
N LYS A 62 -6.60 7.44 -6.51
CA LYS A 62 -7.51 7.10 -7.60
C LYS A 62 -8.44 5.94 -7.23
N TYR A 63 -7.90 4.87 -6.64
CA TYR A 63 -8.69 3.72 -6.18
C TYR A 63 -9.76 4.13 -5.16
N THR A 64 -9.35 4.93 -4.18
CA THR A 64 -10.26 5.43 -3.13
C THR A 64 -11.37 6.29 -3.73
N SER A 65 -11.04 7.21 -4.63
CA SER A 65 -12.02 8.04 -5.33
C SER A 65 -12.97 7.23 -6.21
N SER A 66 -12.47 6.22 -6.95
CA SER A 66 -13.30 5.34 -7.77
C SER A 66 -14.24 4.48 -6.93
N LYS A 67 -13.79 4.00 -5.76
CA LYS A 67 -14.64 3.23 -4.84
C LYS A 67 -15.78 4.07 -4.28
N LEU A 68 -15.52 5.34 -3.98
CA LEU A 68 -16.54 6.28 -3.49
C LEU A 68 -17.53 6.71 -4.59
N ALA A 69 -17.13 6.67 -5.87
CA ALA A 69 -17.99 7.04 -7.01
C ALA A 69 -18.96 5.92 -7.45
N SER A 70 -18.78 4.67 -7.00
CA SER A 70 -19.73 3.58 -7.27
C SER A 70 -20.77 3.45 -6.15
N PRO A 71 -22.06 3.73 -6.37
CA PRO A 71 -23.09 3.72 -5.31
C PRO A 71 -23.52 2.32 -4.83
N THR A 72 -22.74 1.27 -5.04
CA THR A 72 -23.13 -0.12 -4.70
C THR A 72 -21.99 -0.92 -4.09
N ALA A 73 -21.96 -0.98 -2.75
CA ALA A 73 -21.49 -2.07 -1.86
C ALA A 73 -21.16 -1.47 -0.48
N SER A 74 -22.16 -1.27 0.38
CA SER A 74 -22.54 -2.21 1.45
C SER A 74 -21.64 -2.19 2.69
N ARG A 75 -22.17 -1.52 3.73
CA ARG A 75 -22.16 -1.91 5.15
C ARG A 75 -20.81 -2.34 5.75
N THR A 76 -20.17 -1.39 6.42
CA THR A 76 -19.80 -1.58 7.83
C THR A 76 -19.98 -0.26 8.59
N SER A 77 -21.05 -0.18 9.38
CA SER A 77 -21.15 0.65 10.59
C SER A 77 -21.39 -0.33 11.76
N PRO A 78 -21.16 -0.04 13.08
CA PRO A 78 -20.63 1.17 13.75
C PRO A 78 -19.62 0.76 14.91
N PRO A 79 -19.36 1.44 16.07
CA PRO A 79 -20.18 2.39 16.86
C PRO A 79 -19.57 3.81 17.05
N GLY A 80 -20.48 4.79 17.06
CA GLY A 80 -20.47 5.96 17.95
C GLY A 80 -19.19 6.77 18.15
N CYS A 81 -19.20 8.00 17.62
CA CYS A 81 -18.82 9.20 18.37
C CYS A 81 -19.51 10.41 17.74
N ARG A 82 -20.63 10.84 18.33
CA ARG A 82 -21.04 12.24 18.24
C ARG A 82 -20.03 13.03 19.09
N PRO A 83 -19.50 14.17 18.66
CA PRO A 83 -19.10 15.19 19.61
C PRO A 83 -20.38 15.79 20.18
N ALA A 84 -20.62 15.57 21.47
CA ALA A 84 -21.50 16.41 22.25
C ALA A 84 -20.72 17.67 22.61
N THR A 85 -21.08 18.78 21.99
CA THR A 85 -21.17 20.19 22.46
C THR A 85 -21.13 21.08 21.23
#